data_AF-A0A952U539-F1
#
_entry.id   AF-A0A952U539-F1
#
_cell.length_a   1.000
_cell.length_b   1.000
_cell.length_c   1.000
_cell.angle_alpha   90.00
_cell.angle_beta   90.00
_cell.angle_gamma   90.00
#
_symmetry.space_group_name_H-M   'P 1'
#
loop_
_entity.id
_entity.type
_entity.pdbx_description
1 polymer ?
#
loop_
_entity_poly.entity_id
_entity_poly.type
_entity_poly.pdbx_seq_one_letter_code
_entity_poly.pdbx_strand_id
1 'polypeptide(L)'
;MPDSTASFQGYLPEHLRTFIEQRFYARINAQAKLENLIEDPEFVRDPINHVGLFTDHGVVHVRDVTSLIFQVLDAINGVLISARSRARLGIFMKGYGEILSYLHDIGMINFSAFGRAMHPEFAAQWVFSPEFDPLLDTLWDENCGNMAWRLTQLAAKGTLTQPPKLVLREMLALSICHSKSKVPVDVLNDATRLRGLMLRTVSADLVTLYQQGGQNGGIRPTSQRTEMIDAEQLRTNVVRLYTAFEREAFAWLVNDDIEVRGLVEDVTDTLRALRCADALRQRGTALKTSGSYEIFTDQTSAYAVVALRRGDDQLFLLSDPAPHSGGQANLASSELGLDGNLRISFHRGSFANAEMVERAAYFAAVVVDDIQSDVIGSFQRAFSVEETATGIKAPHEIMILLEGVNDNLDFAPLIIQQLLKLNPSLAGRVRVVPCLQAATAFEREIYLTSAAVAWDEREKLELLAHIEQSGHKVAGIDLQAGFEDVRRITLKAGDVLIEAGMEASFVYIPLGDGLKVMPIGGYQPFFVCPWIPLGSTGVIRGSVRNATVIADREVRLLMIPKETYLRYWHVPYSVDALMQRLRAEQG
;
A
#
# COMPACT_ATOMS: atom_id res chain seq x y z
N MET A 1 -16.33 -7.91 5.64
CA MET A 1 -16.46 -6.45 5.90
C MET A 1 -16.42 -6.25 7.41
N PRO A 2 -15.27 -5.93 8.02
CA PRO A 2 -15.27 -5.41 9.37
C PRO A 2 -15.88 -3.99 9.33
N ASP A 3 -16.69 -3.69 10.32
CA ASP A 3 -17.36 -2.41 10.55
C ASP A 3 -16.31 -1.28 10.60
N SER A 4 -16.27 -0.40 9.59
CA SER A 4 -15.27 0.66 9.41
C SER A 4 -15.49 1.88 10.31
N THR A 5 -16.24 1.71 11.40
CA THR A 5 -16.61 2.77 12.35
C THR A 5 -15.78 2.75 13.64
N ALA A 6 -14.69 1.98 13.70
CA ALA A 6 -13.72 2.11 14.78
C ALA A 6 -13.22 3.56 14.85
N SER A 7 -13.53 4.26 15.95
CA SER A 7 -13.23 5.68 16.13
C SER A 7 -11.73 5.91 16.03
N PHE A 8 -11.28 6.44 14.90
CA PHE A 8 -9.91 6.81 14.64
C PHE A 8 -9.50 7.97 15.59
N GLN A 9 -8.74 7.67 16.63
CA GLN A 9 -8.03 8.69 17.44
C GLN A 9 -6.79 9.16 16.67
N GLY A 10 -7.02 9.95 15.62
CA GLY A 10 -5.95 10.64 14.88
C GLY A 10 -5.42 11.88 15.60
N TYR A 11 -4.29 12.39 15.12
CA TYR A 11 -3.63 13.64 15.51
C TYR A 11 -4.35 14.89 15.00
N LEU A 12 -5.22 14.76 13.99
CA LEU A 12 -6.08 15.83 13.51
C LEU A 12 -7.43 15.78 14.26
N PRO A 13 -7.83 16.84 14.96
CA PRO A 13 -9.12 16.90 15.64
C PRO A 13 -10.29 16.56 14.71
N GLU A 14 -11.29 15.84 15.24
CA GLU A 14 -12.44 15.38 14.47
C GLU A 14 -13.16 16.53 13.73
N HIS A 15 -13.34 17.67 14.39
CA HIS A 15 -14.00 18.82 13.80
C HIS A 15 -13.24 19.39 12.57
N LEU A 16 -11.90 19.33 12.56
CA LEU A 16 -11.08 19.72 11.41
C LEU A 16 -11.19 18.69 10.29
N ARG A 17 -11.14 17.39 10.61
CA ARG A 17 -11.37 16.32 9.62
C ARG A 17 -12.73 16.48 8.95
N THR A 18 -13.79 16.62 9.75
CA THR A 18 -15.15 16.83 9.24
C THR A 18 -15.26 18.08 8.37
N PHE A 19 -14.63 19.19 8.78
CA PHE A 19 -14.60 20.40 7.97
C PHE A 19 -13.98 20.16 6.58
N ILE A 20 -12.79 19.56 6.51
CA ILE A 20 -12.10 19.28 5.25
C ILE A 20 -12.91 18.29 4.40
N GLU A 21 -13.42 17.21 5.00
CA GLU A 21 -14.24 16.21 4.33
C GLU A 21 -15.50 16.83 3.72
N GLN A 22 -16.23 17.64 4.48
CA GLN A 22 -17.45 18.28 3.98
C GLN A 22 -17.15 19.35 2.92
N ARG A 23 -16.09 20.12 3.11
CA ARG A 23 -15.77 21.25 2.22
C ARG A 23 -15.26 20.82 0.86
N PHE A 24 -14.50 19.73 0.79
CA PHE A 24 -13.80 19.28 -0.42
C PHE A 24 -14.27 17.89 -0.86
N TYR A 25 -14.01 16.86 -0.06
CA TYR A 25 -14.16 15.47 -0.49
C TYR A 25 -15.62 15.03 -0.70
N ALA A 26 -16.54 15.44 0.17
CA ALA A 26 -17.96 15.13 0.05
C ALA A 26 -18.58 15.76 -1.21
N ARG A 27 -18.05 16.91 -1.65
CA ARG A 27 -18.46 17.55 -2.91
C ARG A 27 -18.00 16.72 -4.11
N ILE A 28 -16.77 16.21 -4.09
CA ILE A 28 -16.25 15.29 -5.12
C ILE A 28 -17.13 14.04 -5.18
N ASN A 29 -17.43 13.42 -4.04
CA ASN A 29 -18.32 12.26 -3.98
C ASN A 29 -19.72 12.57 -4.55
N ALA A 30 -20.27 13.76 -4.27
CA ALA A 30 -21.55 14.17 -4.83
C ALA A 30 -21.49 14.35 -6.35
N GLN A 31 -20.46 15.01 -6.87
CA GLN A 31 -20.29 15.25 -8.32
C GLN A 31 -20.02 13.95 -9.11
N ALA A 32 -19.40 12.95 -8.47
CA ALA A 32 -19.14 11.64 -9.07
C ALA A 32 -20.38 10.72 -9.21
N LYS A 33 -21.54 11.14 -8.69
CA LYS A 33 -22.80 10.41 -8.84
C LYS A 33 -23.32 10.43 -10.28
N LEU A 34 -23.92 9.34 -10.74
CA LEU A 34 -24.26 9.14 -12.15
C LEU A 34 -25.34 10.14 -12.58
N GLU A 35 -26.22 10.54 -11.66
CA GLU A 35 -27.21 11.58 -11.88
C GLU A 35 -26.58 12.91 -12.32
N ASN A 36 -25.38 13.23 -11.81
CA ASN A 36 -24.63 14.43 -12.18
C ASN A 36 -23.74 14.17 -13.40
N LEU A 37 -23.09 13.01 -13.47
CA LEU A 37 -22.18 12.67 -14.57
C LEU A 37 -22.87 12.64 -15.94
N ILE A 38 -24.12 12.19 -16.03
CA ILE A 38 -24.85 12.18 -17.31
C ILE A 38 -25.17 13.59 -17.84
N GLU A 39 -25.12 14.61 -16.98
CA GLU A 39 -25.29 16.01 -17.37
C GLU A 39 -23.96 16.65 -17.80
N ASP A 40 -22.83 15.99 -17.52
CA ASP A 40 -21.50 16.44 -17.90
C ASP A 40 -21.15 16.03 -19.35
N PRO A 41 -20.96 16.99 -20.27
CA PRO A 41 -20.60 16.69 -21.66
C PRO A 41 -19.26 15.96 -21.80
N GLU A 42 -18.30 16.16 -20.88
CA GLU A 42 -17.02 15.45 -20.93
C GLU A 42 -17.20 13.97 -20.60
N PHE A 43 -18.03 13.65 -19.60
CA PHE A 43 -18.37 12.27 -19.26
C PHE A 43 -19.14 11.58 -20.38
N VAL A 44 -20.14 12.24 -20.97
CA VAL A 44 -20.93 11.65 -22.07
C VAL A 44 -20.04 11.35 -23.29
N ARG A 45 -19.03 12.19 -23.55
CA ARG A 45 -18.09 11.99 -24.66
C ARG A 45 -17.09 10.87 -24.41
N ASP A 46 -16.54 10.80 -23.20
CA ASP A 46 -15.49 9.84 -22.84
C ASP A 46 -15.58 9.46 -21.36
N PRO A 47 -16.51 8.54 -21.01
CA PRO A 47 -16.79 8.22 -19.61
C PRO A 47 -15.61 7.51 -18.94
N ILE A 48 -14.84 6.74 -19.70
CA ILE A 48 -13.73 5.93 -19.19
C ILE A 48 -12.60 6.82 -18.65
N ASN A 49 -12.26 7.89 -19.36
CA ASN A 49 -11.19 8.81 -18.94
C ASN A 49 -11.71 9.97 -18.05
N HIS A 50 -12.98 9.93 -17.67
CA HIS A 50 -13.58 10.98 -16.85
C HIS A 50 -13.23 10.82 -15.37
N VAL A 51 -12.94 11.93 -14.70
CA VAL A 51 -12.60 11.97 -13.26
C VAL A 51 -13.70 11.36 -12.36
N GLY A 52 -14.94 11.35 -12.87
CA GLY A 52 -16.12 10.65 -12.32
C GLY A 52 -15.89 9.20 -11.91
N LEU A 53 -15.07 8.48 -12.67
CA LEU A 53 -14.87 7.04 -12.50
C LEU A 53 -13.58 6.69 -11.76
N PHE A 54 -12.81 7.68 -11.32
CA PHE A 54 -11.58 7.40 -10.59
C PHE A 54 -11.83 7.10 -9.11
N THR A 55 -10.98 6.26 -8.53
CA THR A 55 -11.10 5.72 -7.16
C THR A 55 -10.36 6.53 -6.12
N ASP A 56 -9.66 7.58 -6.52
CA ASP A 56 -8.55 8.16 -5.77
C ASP A 56 -8.81 9.55 -5.19
N HIS A 57 -10.05 10.05 -5.15
CA HIS A 57 -10.26 11.48 -4.79
C HIS A 57 -11.48 11.75 -3.87
N GLY A 58 -11.97 10.76 -3.12
CA GLY A 58 -13.15 10.89 -2.23
C GLY A 58 -12.87 10.74 -0.72
N VAL A 59 -13.92 10.84 0.11
CA VAL A 59 -13.80 10.72 1.60
C VAL A 59 -13.21 9.37 2.03
N VAL A 60 -13.61 8.28 1.40
CA VAL A 60 -13.07 6.94 1.72
C VAL A 60 -11.59 6.86 1.37
N HIS A 61 -11.21 7.41 0.22
CA HIS A 61 -9.83 7.44 -0.24
C HIS A 61 -8.93 8.19 0.76
N VAL A 62 -9.28 9.40 1.17
CA VAL A 62 -8.44 10.19 2.09
C VAL A 62 -8.25 9.50 3.45
N ARG A 63 -9.27 8.80 3.94
CA ARG A 63 -9.20 8.02 5.19
C ARG A 63 -8.32 6.78 5.04
N ASP A 64 -8.36 6.13 3.88
CA ASP A 64 -7.49 4.98 3.55
C ASP A 64 -6.03 5.41 3.48
N VAL A 65 -5.70 6.48 2.75
CA VAL A 65 -4.34 7.05 2.68
C VAL A 65 -3.84 7.46 4.07
N THR A 66 -4.71 8.06 4.89
CA THR A 66 -4.38 8.43 6.28
C THR A 66 -4.07 7.20 7.13
N SER A 67 -4.76 6.08 6.93
CA SER A 67 -4.48 4.84 7.67
C SER A 67 -3.18 4.19 7.18
N LEU A 68 -2.91 4.25 5.87
CA LEU A 68 -1.72 3.68 5.24
C LEU A 68 -0.45 4.47 5.56
N ILE A 69 -0.51 5.80 5.70
CA ILE A 69 0.69 6.58 6.00
C ILE A 69 1.31 6.18 7.34
N PHE A 70 0.50 5.78 8.32
CA PHE A 70 1.00 5.27 9.60
C PHE A 70 1.71 3.93 9.44
N GLN A 71 1.13 3.02 8.66
CA GLN A 71 1.71 1.72 8.36
C GLN A 71 3.04 1.88 7.61
N VAL A 72 3.08 2.76 6.61
CA VAL A 72 4.31 3.07 5.87
C VAL A 72 5.36 3.65 6.81
N LEU A 73 5.02 4.66 7.61
CA LEU A 73 5.97 5.27 8.56
C LEU A 73 6.55 4.25 9.55
N ASP A 74 5.72 3.32 10.04
CA ASP A 74 6.19 2.26 10.92
C ASP A 74 7.10 1.26 10.18
N ALA A 75 6.78 0.91 8.94
CA ALA A 75 7.55 -0.04 8.12
C ALA A 75 8.91 0.51 7.67
N ILE A 76 9.02 1.81 7.39
CA ILE A 76 10.26 2.40 6.84
C ILE A 76 11.27 2.81 7.90
N ASN A 77 10.83 3.04 9.14
CA ASN A 77 11.65 3.60 10.21
C ASN A 77 12.79 2.64 10.64
N GLY A 78 14.03 3.03 10.39
CA GLY A 78 15.20 2.19 10.64
C GLY A 78 15.43 1.13 9.56
N VAL A 79 14.66 1.15 8.47
CA VAL A 79 14.72 0.19 7.36
C VAL A 79 15.04 0.91 6.05
N LEU A 80 14.17 1.83 5.61
CA LEU A 80 14.37 2.64 4.39
C LEU A 80 14.77 4.09 4.71
N ILE A 81 14.50 4.54 5.93
CA ILE A 81 14.94 5.82 6.48
C ILE A 81 15.68 5.60 7.79
N SER A 82 16.48 6.58 8.20
CA SER A 82 17.19 6.55 9.48
C SER A 82 16.21 6.44 10.64
N ALA A 83 16.54 5.63 11.65
CA ALA A 83 15.68 5.43 12.81
C ALA A 83 15.37 6.76 13.54
N ARG A 84 14.10 6.96 13.87
CA ARG A 84 13.56 8.14 14.53
C ARG A 84 13.10 7.79 15.94
N SER A 85 13.24 8.76 16.85
CA SER A 85 12.73 8.61 18.21
C SER A 85 11.20 8.56 18.22
N ARG A 86 10.61 8.04 19.31
CA ARG A 86 9.14 8.01 19.48
C ARG A 86 8.49 9.40 19.32
N ALA A 87 9.16 10.47 19.76
CA ALA A 87 8.64 11.83 19.61
C ALA A 87 8.68 12.32 18.15
N ARG A 88 9.73 11.97 17.40
CA ARG A 88 9.85 12.32 15.98
C ARG A 88 8.88 11.52 15.13
N LEU A 89 8.91 10.19 15.19
CA LEU A 89 8.05 9.32 14.39
C LEU A 89 6.60 9.33 14.89
N GLY A 90 6.42 8.92 16.14
CA GLY A 90 5.12 8.58 16.71
C GLY A 90 4.30 9.77 17.19
N ILE A 91 4.74 11.01 16.97
CA ILE A 91 3.94 12.21 17.23
C ILE A 91 4.06 13.17 16.05
N PHE A 92 5.28 13.62 15.75
CA PHE A 92 5.48 14.64 14.70
C PHE A 92 5.21 14.12 13.30
N MET A 93 5.91 13.08 12.84
CA MET A 93 5.78 12.58 11.46
C MET A 93 4.41 12.00 11.20
N LYS A 94 3.85 11.20 12.13
CA LYS A 94 2.48 10.70 12.00
C LYS A 94 1.45 11.84 12.00
N GLY A 95 1.56 12.82 12.90
CA GLY A 95 0.63 13.94 12.94
C GLY A 95 0.70 14.86 11.72
N TYR A 96 1.90 15.17 11.26
CA TYR A 96 2.11 15.91 10.01
C TYR A 96 1.60 15.12 8.80
N GLY A 97 1.88 13.82 8.76
CA GLY A 97 1.43 12.92 7.69
C GLY A 97 -0.09 12.83 7.57
N GLU A 98 -0.82 12.73 8.69
CA GLU A 98 -2.29 12.76 8.70
C GLU A 98 -2.84 14.08 8.16
N ILE A 99 -2.22 15.21 8.47
CA ILE A 99 -2.69 16.50 7.95
C ILE A 99 -2.42 16.58 6.44
N LEU A 100 -1.25 16.13 5.99
CA LEU A 100 -0.93 16.11 4.57
C LEU A 100 -1.87 15.19 3.78
N SER A 101 -2.23 14.02 4.29
CA SER A 101 -3.21 13.15 3.63
C SER A 101 -4.55 13.84 3.49
N TYR A 102 -5.00 14.64 4.47
CA TYR A 102 -6.22 15.43 4.33
C TYR A 102 -6.12 16.64 3.39
N LEU A 103 -4.91 17.07 3.01
CA LEU A 103 -4.71 18.23 2.14
C LEU A 103 -4.33 17.89 0.70
N HIS A 104 -3.74 16.72 0.44
CA HIS A 104 -3.03 16.46 -0.83
C HIS A 104 -3.93 16.56 -2.07
N ASP A 105 -5.20 16.22 -1.94
CA ASP A 105 -6.14 16.07 -3.05
C ASP A 105 -7.29 17.09 -3.06
N ILE A 106 -7.27 18.09 -2.17
CA ILE A 106 -8.38 19.05 -2.06
C ILE A 106 -8.66 19.83 -3.36
N GLY A 107 -7.67 19.92 -4.26
CA GLY A 107 -7.83 20.55 -5.57
C GLY A 107 -8.73 19.81 -6.54
N MET A 108 -9.04 18.53 -6.26
CA MET A 108 -10.00 17.75 -7.04
C MET A 108 -11.44 18.25 -6.93
N ILE A 109 -11.70 19.24 -6.07
CA ILE A 109 -12.95 20.00 -6.05
C ILE A 109 -13.27 20.65 -7.41
N ASN A 110 -12.24 20.99 -8.20
CA ASN A 110 -12.41 21.25 -9.62
C ASN A 110 -12.49 19.90 -10.35
N PHE A 111 -13.72 19.44 -10.55
CA PHE A 111 -14.00 18.11 -11.09
C PHE A 111 -13.95 18.08 -12.62
N SER A 112 -12.75 18.30 -13.16
CA SER A 112 -12.47 18.30 -14.60
C SER A 112 -11.09 17.70 -14.89
N ALA A 113 -10.78 17.43 -16.16
CA ALA A 113 -9.43 17.00 -16.56
C ALA A 113 -8.35 18.03 -16.16
N PHE A 114 -8.66 19.32 -16.24
CA PHE A 114 -7.76 20.39 -15.79
C PHE A 114 -7.57 20.35 -14.27
N GLY A 115 -8.66 20.25 -13.51
CA GLY A 115 -8.59 20.19 -12.05
C GLY A 115 -7.81 18.97 -11.58
N ARG A 116 -7.99 17.81 -12.22
CA ARG A 116 -7.12 16.64 -11.99
C ARG A 116 -5.67 16.91 -12.32
N ALA A 117 -5.35 17.60 -13.41
CA ALA A 117 -3.96 17.87 -13.72
C ALA A 117 -3.30 18.87 -12.74
N MET A 118 -4.08 19.71 -12.06
CA MET A 118 -3.61 20.83 -11.24
C MET A 118 -3.96 20.72 -9.75
N HIS A 119 -4.59 19.63 -9.31
CA HIS A 119 -4.97 19.45 -7.91
C HIS A 119 -3.79 19.54 -6.94
N PRO A 120 -2.56 19.05 -7.25
CA PRO A 120 -1.43 19.16 -6.34
C PRO A 120 -1.00 20.61 -6.14
N GLU A 121 -0.94 21.40 -7.21
CA GLU A 121 -0.62 22.82 -7.14
C GLU A 121 -1.72 23.62 -6.45
N PHE A 122 -2.99 23.32 -6.71
CA PHE A 122 -4.09 23.95 -5.99
C PHE A 122 -3.98 23.70 -4.49
N ALA A 123 -3.71 22.45 -4.08
CA ALA A 123 -3.54 22.11 -2.68
C ALA A 123 -2.41 22.93 -2.03
N ALA A 124 -1.28 23.08 -2.73
CA ALA A 124 -0.16 23.90 -2.29
C ALA A 124 -0.45 25.41 -2.24
N GLN A 125 -1.31 25.93 -3.13
CA GLN A 125 -1.68 27.35 -3.15
C GLN A 125 -2.74 27.68 -2.11
N TRP A 126 -3.71 26.78 -1.90
CA TRP A 126 -4.85 27.03 -1.01
C TRP A 126 -4.41 27.28 0.43
N VAL A 127 -3.33 26.66 0.90
CA VAL A 127 -2.82 26.90 2.26
C VAL A 127 -2.34 28.34 2.48
N PHE A 128 -2.15 29.17 1.44
CA PHE A 128 -1.81 30.59 1.56
C PHE A 128 -3.03 31.52 1.54
N SER A 129 -4.21 30.98 1.24
CA SER A 129 -5.45 31.74 1.19
C SER A 129 -5.89 32.19 2.60
N PRO A 130 -6.58 33.35 2.73
CA PRO A 130 -7.20 33.78 3.98
C PRO A 130 -8.21 32.76 4.52
N GLU A 131 -8.88 32.02 3.63
CA GLU A 131 -9.84 30.98 3.98
C GLU A 131 -9.18 29.80 4.73
N PHE A 132 -7.86 29.62 4.58
CA PHE A 132 -7.09 28.62 5.31
C PHE A 132 -6.71 29.05 6.73
N ASP A 133 -6.73 30.35 7.03
CA ASP A 133 -6.23 30.88 8.30
C ASP A 133 -6.89 30.25 9.53
N PRO A 134 -8.24 30.07 9.59
CA PRO A 134 -8.87 29.44 10.74
C PRO A 134 -8.40 27.99 10.96
N LEU A 135 -8.13 27.26 9.87
CA LEU A 135 -7.60 25.90 9.94
C LEU A 135 -6.16 25.92 10.48
N LEU A 136 -5.31 26.81 9.96
CA LEU A 136 -3.94 26.97 10.46
C LEU A 136 -3.90 27.40 11.92
N ASP A 137 -4.78 28.31 12.33
CA ASP A 137 -4.89 28.79 13.71
C ASP A 137 -5.24 27.64 14.64
N THR A 138 -6.21 26.80 14.27
CA THR A 138 -6.59 25.63 15.07
C THR A 138 -5.46 24.60 15.13
N LEU A 139 -4.82 24.28 13.99
CA LEU A 139 -3.67 23.37 13.95
C LEU A 139 -2.52 23.86 14.86
N TRP A 140 -2.31 25.17 14.90
CA TRP A 140 -1.30 25.83 15.70
C TRP A 140 -1.64 25.82 17.21
N ASP A 141 -2.84 26.28 17.55
CA ASP A 141 -3.28 26.47 18.94
C ASP A 141 -3.51 25.14 19.66
N GLU A 142 -4.04 24.13 18.96
CA GLU A 142 -4.19 22.77 19.50
C GLU A 142 -2.89 21.95 19.42
N ASN A 143 -1.83 22.51 18.84
CA ASN A 143 -0.52 21.87 18.68
C ASN A 143 -0.65 20.47 18.04
N CYS A 144 -1.44 20.38 16.96
CA CYS A 144 -1.69 19.12 16.24
C CYS A 144 -0.37 18.48 15.81
N GLY A 145 -0.18 17.19 16.13
CA GLY A 145 1.07 16.48 15.83
C GLY A 145 2.32 17.08 16.50
N ASN A 146 2.17 17.91 17.54
CA ASN A 146 3.27 18.60 18.21
C ASN A 146 4.11 19.53 17.29
N MET A 147 3.55 19.96 16.16
CA MET A 147 4.26 20.76 15.16
C MET A 147 4.55 22.18 15.65
N ALA A 148 3.56 22.85 16.23
CA ALA A 148 3.70 24.22 16.73
C ALA A 148 4.77 24.31 17.82
N TRP A 149 4.75 23.37 18.77
CA TRP A 149 5.77 23.25 19.79
C TRP A 149 7.17 23.04 19.18
N ARG A 150 7.33 22.09 18.24
CA ARG A 150 8.64 21.81 17.62
C ARG A 150 9.22 23.03 16.92
N LEU A 151 8.41 23.72 16.11
CA LEU A 151 8.84 24.91 15.37
C LEU A 151 9.17 26.07 16.31
N THR A 152 8.41 26.23 17.39
CA THR A 152 8.67 27.25 18.42
C THR A 152 9.95 26.96 19.21
N GLN A 153 10.27 25.69 19.48
CA GLN A 153 11.54 25.31 20.11
C GLN A 153 12.75 25.65 19.23
N LEU A 154 12.67 25.40 17.93
CA LEU A 154 13.75 25.78 16.99
C LEU A 154 13.93 27.30 16.93
N ALA A 155 12.83 28.06 16.88
CA ALA A 155 12.90 29.52 16.90
C ALA A 155 13.42 30.08 18.24
N ALA A 156 13.02 29.50 19.38
CA ALA A 156 13.50 29.91 20.70
C ALA A 156 15.01 29.69 20.87
N LYS A 157 15.59 28.70 20.17
CA LYS A 157 17.04 28.48 20.10
C LYS A 157 17.75 29.39 19.11
N GLY A 158 17.02 30.15 18.31
CA GLY A 158 17.56 31.02 17.26
C GLY A 158 18.00 30.28 15.99
N THR A 159 17.71 28.98 15.86
CA THR A 159 18.09 28.18 14.68
C THR A 159 17.11 28.36 13.53
N LEU A 160 15.81 28.53 13.85
CA LEU A 160 14.77 28.89 12.88
C LEU A 160 14.58 30.41 12.85
N THR A 161 15.03 31.05 11.78
CA THR A 161 14.98 32.52 11.62
C THR A 161 13.62 33.02 11.13
N GLN A 162 12.84 32.16 10.48
CA GLN A 162 11.49 32.48 10.01
C GLN A 162 10.44 32.35 11.13
N PRO A 163 9.32 33.09 11.06
CA PRO A 163 8.20 32.92 11.98
C PRO A 163 7.70 31.46 12.00
N PRO A 164 7.66 30.77 13.15
CA PRO A 164 7.27 29.36 13.24
C PRO A 164 5.93 29.01 12.57
N LYS A 165 4.90 29.85 12.74
CA LYS A 165 3.58 29.63 12.16
C LYS A 165 3.57 29.76 10.63
N LEU A 166 4.47 30.57 10.07
CA LEU A 166 4.68 30.67 8.63
C LEU A 166 5.38 29.42 8.09
N VAL A 167 6.37 28.90 8.81
CA VAL A 167 7.03 27.63 8.46
C VAL A 167 6.06 26.46 8.49
N LEU A 168 5.12 26.41 9.45
CA LEU A 168 4.04 25.43 9.44
C LEU A 168 3.21 25.52 8.15
N ARG A 169 2.80 26.73 7.74
CA ARG A 169 2.05 26.93 6.49
C ARG A 169 2.84 26.45 5.27
N GLU A 170 4.13 26.76 5.19
CA GLU A 170 5.03 26.28 4.14
C GLU A 170 5.15 24.74 4.16
N MET A 171 5.27 24.11 5.32
CA MET A 171 5.26 22.65 5.44
C MET A 171 3.96 22.04 4.89
N LEU A 172 2.80 22.64 5.16
CA LEU A 172 1.52 22.13 4.65
C LEU A 172 1.39 22.30 3.12
N ALA A 173 2.03 23.33 2.54
CA ALA A 173 2.08 23.51 1.09
C ALA A 173 2.83 22.39 0.36
N LEU A 174 3.70 21.66 1.06
CA LEU A 174 4.46 20.54 0.50
C LEU A 174 3.56 19.31 0.22
N SER A 175 2.26 19.36 0.49
CA SER A 175 1.29 18.32 0.09
C SER A 175 1.32 18.02 -1.41
N ILE A 176 1.74 18.96 -2.26
CA ILE A 176 2.05 18.75 -3.69
C ILE A 176 3.02 17.58 -3.93
N CYS A 177 3.89 17.26 -2.97
CA CYS A 177 4.89 16.21 -3.10
C CYS A 177 4.28 14.80 -3.08
N HIS A 178 2.98 14.62 -2.85
CA HIS A 178 2.35 13.32 -3.15
C HIS A 178 2.51 12.95 -4.64
N SER A 179 2.48 13.94 -5.54
CA SER A 179 2.47 13.71 -6.98
C SER A 179 3.88 13.55 -7.58
N LYS A 180 4.20 12.35 -8.08
CA LYS A 180 5.49 12.08 -8.77
C LYS A 180 5.71 12.88 -10.05
N SER A 181 4.63 13.22 -10.76
CA SER A 181 4.72 13.98 -12.02
C SER A 181 5.00 15.46 -11.78
N LYS A 182 4.57 16.01 -10.63
CA LYS A 182 4.83 17.41 -10.24
C LYS A 182 6.13 17.58 -9.47
N VAL A 183 6.44 16.63 -8.60
CA VAL A 183 7.68 16.61 -7.80
C VAL A 183 8.44 15.31 -8.06
N PRO A 184 9.21 15.22 -9.15
CA PRO A 184 10.10 14.09 -9.39
C PRO A 184 11.03 13.82 -8.19
N VAL A 185 11.45 12.56 -8.00
CA VAL A 185 12.23 12.18 -6.81
C VAL A 185 13.55 12.94 -6.68
N ASP A 186 14.20 13.27 -7.80
CA ASP A 186 15.43 14.06 -7.80
C ASP A 186 15.21 15.50 -7.32
N VAL A 187 14.01 16.05 -7.50
CA VAL A 187 13.60 17.33 -6.89
C VAL A 187 13.30 17.15 -5.41
N LEU A 188 12.59 16.09 -5.02
CA LEU A 188 12.30 15.80 -3.61
C LEU A 188 13.57 15.56 -2.78
N ASN A 189 14.62 15.04 -3.40
CA ASN A 189 15.93 14.80 -2.77
C ASN A 189 16.81 16.05 -2.64
N ASP A 190 16.49 17.13 -3.34
CA ASP A 190 17.29 18.35 -3.39
C ASP A 190 16.48 19.51 -2.82
N ALA A 191 16.78 19.90 -1.58
CA ALA A 191 16.07 20.94 -0.88
C ALA A 191 16.11 22.31 -1.59
N THR A 192 17.17 22.59 -2.36
CA THR A 192 17.27 23.83 -3.13
C THR A 192 16.34 23.79 -4.34
N ARG A 193 16.31 22.67 -5.06
CA ARG A 193 15.39 22.48 -6.18
C ARG A 193 13.94 22.42 -5.72
N LEU A 194 13.66 21.76 -4.60
CA LEU A 194 12.33 21.73 -3.99
C LEU A 194 11.87 23.13 -3.61
N ARG A 195 12.72 23.93 -2.95
CA ARG A 195 12.44 25.34 -2.66
C ARG A 195 12.12 26.13 -3.94
N GLY A 196 12.95 26.01 -4.97
CA GLY A 196 12.73 26.68 -6.25
C GLY A 196 11.42 26.27 -6.94
N LEU A 197 11.03 24.99 -6.83
CA LEU A 197 9.73 24.52 -7.30
C LEU A 197 8.59 25.18 -6.52
N MET A 198 8.65 25.16 -5.18
CA MET A 198 7.61 25.72 -4.33
C MET A 198 7.42 27.21 -4.54
N LEU A 199 8.50 27.99 -4.70
CA LEU A 199 8.43 29.41 -5.02
C LEU A 199 7.60 29.65 -6.28
N ARG A 200 7.89 28.93 -7.37
CA ARG A 200 7.14 29.03 -8.63
C ARG A 200 5.69 28.59 -8.48
N THR A 201 5.44 27.49 -7.78
CA THR A 201 4.09 26.95 -7.60
C THR A 201 3.19 27.93 -6.87
N VAL A 202 3.66 28.58 -5.81
CA VAL A 202 2.81 29.49 -5.01
C VAL A 202 2.75 30.91 -5.57
N SER A 203 3.59 31.26 -6.56
CA SER A 203 3.62 32.59 -7.17
C SER A 203 2.99 32.69 -8.56
N ALA A 204 2.70 31.55 -9.21
CA ALA A 204 2.10 31.51 -10.55
C ALA A 204 0.68 30.94 -10.51
N ASP A 205 -0.23 31.51 -11.30
CA ASP A 205 -1.60 30.98 -11.40
C ASP A 205 -1.62 29.59 -12.04
N LEU A 206 -2.64 28.79 -11.71
CA LEU A 206 -2.75 27.41 -12.17
C LEU A 206 -2.83 27.26 -13.69
N VAL A 207 -3.36 28.25 -14.42
CA VAL A 207 -3.43 28.18 -15.89
C VAL A 207 -2.04 28.35 -16.49
N THR A 208 -1.26 29.29 -15.96
CA THR A 208 0.14 29.47 -16.34
C THR A 208 0.95 28.21 -16.05
N LEU A 209 0.81 27.62 -14.85
CA LEU A 209 1.49 26.38 -14.49
C LEU A 209 1.10 25.20 -15.40
N TYR A 210 -0.19 25.06 -15.72
CA TYR A 210 -0.69 24.03 -16.63
C TYR A 210 -0.06 24.15 -18.04
N GLN A 211 0.06 25.38 -18.56
CA GLN A 211 0.65 25.64 -19.87
C GLN A 211 2.16 25.34 -19.90
N GLN A 212 2.87 25.62 -18.82
CA GLN A 212 4.30 25.33 -18.68
C GLN A 212 4.59 23.84 -18.53
N GLY A 213 3.64 23.07 -18.00
CA GLY A 213 3.75 21.61 -17.79
C GLY A 213 3.85 20.77 -19.07
N GLY A 214 3.62 21.34 -20.26
CA GLY A 214 4.08 20.84 -21.57
C GLY A 214 3.60 19.46 -22.05
N GLN A 215 2.90 18.65 -21.24
CA GLN A 215 2.58 17.25 -21.57
C GLN A 215 1.11 16.97 -21.93
N ASN A 216 0.18 17.90 -21.70
CA ASN A 216 -1.24 17.67 -22.00
C ASN A 216 -1.64 18.35 -23.32
N GLY A 217 -1.47 17.61 -24.41
CA GLY A 217 -1.81 18.04 -25.76
C GLY A 217 -3.22 18.65 -25.86
N GLY A 218 -3.28 19.91 -26.30
CA GLY A 218 -4.46 20.50 -26.96
C GLY A 218 -5.70 20.81 -26.12
N ILE A 219 -5.82 20.36 -24.87
CA ILE A 219 -6.99 20.66 -24.02
C ILE A 219 -6.90 22.11 -23.56
N ARG A 220 -7.65 23.00 -24.24
CA ARG A 220 -7.87 24.37 -23.77
C ARG A 220 -8.82 24.31 -22.56
N PRO A 221 -8.49 24.96 -21.44
CA PRO A 221 -9.40 25.03 -20.30
C PRO A 221 -10.72 25.67 -20.74
N THR A 222 -11.82 24.94 -20.61
CA THR A 222 -13.19 25.44 -20.82
C THR A 222 -13.55 26.45 -19.74
N SER A 223 -14.44 27.37 -20.09
CA SER A 223 -14.69 28.65 -19.40
C SER A 223 -15.49 28.58 -18.10
N GLN A 224 -15.76 27.40 -17.53
CA GLN A 224 -16.48 27.27 -16.26
C GLN A 224 -15.48 27.33 -15.09
N ARG A 225 -15.05 28.56 -14.77
CA ARG A 225 -13.98 28.89 -13.80
C ARG A 225 -14.53 29.57 -12.54
N THR A 226 -15.23 28.87 -11.67
CA THR A 226 -15.83 29.53 -10.49
C THR A 226 -15.09 29.28 -9.17
N GLU A 227 -14.13 28.34 -9.13
CA GLU A 227 -13.46 27.96 -7.87
C GLU A 227 -11.91 28.00 -7.92
N MET A 228 -11.34 28.76 -8.84
CA MET A 228 -9.88 28.91 -8.96
C MET A 228 -9.39 30.20 -8.29
N ILE A 229 -8.25 30.12 -7.61
CA ILE A 229 -7.51 31.31 -7.17
C ILE A 229 -6.93 31.98 -8.42
N ASP A 230 -7.35 33.21 -8.71
CA ASP A 230 -6.79 33.97 -9.83
C ASP A 230 -5.41 34.54 -9.49
N ALA A 231 -4.71 35.07 -10.50
CA ALA A 231 -3.35 35.59 -10.33
C ALA A 231 -3.24 36.77 -9.35
N GLU A 232 -4.29 37.60 -9.26
CA GLU A 232 -4.28 38.78 -8.38
C GLU A 232 -4.57 38.38 -6.94
N GLN A 233 -5.51 37.44 -6.73
CA GLN A 233 -5.76 36.81 -5.44
C GLN A 233 -4.50 36.08 -4.93
N LEU A 234 -3.81 35.34 -5.80
CA LEU A 234 -2.58 34.64 -5.43
C LEU A 234 -1.48 35.62 -5.00
N ARG A 235 -1.29 36.70 -5.76
CA ARG A 235 -0.35 37.78 -5.41
C ARG A 235 -0.72 38.41 -4.07
N THR A 236 -2.00 38.69 -3.84
CA THR A 236 -2.50 39.26 -2.58
C THR A 236 -2.21 38.33 -1.40
N ASN A 237 -2.45 37.02 -1.57
CA ASN A 237 -2.17 36.01 -0.56
C ASN A 237 -0.69 35.97 -0.17
N VAL A 238 0.21 36.07 -1.15
CA VAL A 238 1.66 36.08 -0.92
C VAL A 238 2.12 37.39 -0.24
N VAL A 239 1.73 38.55 -0.76
CA VAL A 239 2.17 39.86 -0.23
C VAL A 239 1.68 40.10 1.20
N ARG A 240 0.55 39.50 1.59
CA ARG A 240 0.04 39.54 2.96
C ARG A 240 0.97 38.86 3.97
N LEU A 241 1.69 37.83 3.54
CA LEU A 241 2.48 36.95 4.42
C LEU A 241 3.98 37.23 4.37
N TYR A 242 4.47 37.85 3.30
CA TYR A 242 5.90 38.06 3.07
C TYR A 242 6.22 39.52 2.74
N THR A 243 7.36 39.99 3.25
CA THR A 243 7.92 41.29 2.83
C THR A 243 8.84 41.12 1.62
N ALA A 244 9.60 40.02 1.57
CA ALA A 244 10.44 39.66 0.43
C ALA A 244 10.31 38.17 0.11
N PHE A 245 9.20 37.82 -0.56
CA PHE A 245 8.81 36.43 -0.87
C PHE A 245 9.96 35.55 -1.39
N GLU A 246 10.64 35.96 -2.47
CA GLU A 246 11.73 35.19 -3.09
C GLU A 246 12.89 34.87 -2.13
N ARG A 247 13.15 35.75 -1.16
CA ARG A 247 14.23 35.57 -0.18
C ARG A 247 13.76 34.75 1.02
N GLU A 248 12.52 34.98 1.46
CA GLU A 248 11.99 34.50 2.74
C GLU A 248 11.30 33.15 2.63
N ALA A 249 10.52 32.92 1.58
CA ALA A 249 9.68 31.73 1.50
C ALA A 249 10.51 30.45 1.38
N PHE A 250 10.13 29.45 2.19
CA PHE A 250 10.73 28.13 2.27
C PHE A 250 12.24 28.15 2.56
N ALA A 251 12.77 29.23 3.15
CA ALA A 251 14.21 29.37 3.39
C ALA A 251 14.75 28.30 4.36
N TRP A 252 13.93 27.80 5.27
CA TRP A 252 14.26 26.71 6.19
C TRP A 252 14.63 25.40 5.49
N LEU A 253 14.15 25.15 4.26
CA LEU A 253 14.52 23.95 3.50
C LEU A 253 16.04 23.89 3.23
N VAL A 254 16.67 25.04 3.05
CA VAL A 254 18.09 25.18 2.69
C VAL A 254 18.94 25.71 3.86
N ASN A 255 18.43 25.60 5.09
CA ASN A 255 19.16 26.03 6.27
C ASN A 255 20.18 24.97 6.69
N ASP A 256 21.44 25.40 6.90
CA ASP A 256 22.56 24.50 7.24
C ASP A 256 22.60 24.09 8.72
N ASP A 257 21.82 24.73 9.59
CA ASP A 257 21.72 24.37 11.00
C ASP A 257 21.30 22.92 11.18
N ILE A 258 22.00 22.18 12.05
CA ILE A 258 21.80 20.74 12.23
C ILE A 258 20.39 20.39 12.71
N GLU A 259 19.77 21.22 13.55
CA GLU A 259 18.43 20.94 14.07
C GLU A 259 17.35 21.22 13.01
N VAL A 260 17.56 22.26 12.19
CA VAL A 260 16.68 22.56 11.07
C VAL A 260 16.82 21.53 9.96
N ARG A 261 18.03 21.04 9.67
CA ARG A 261 18.23 19.88 8.77
C ARG A 261 17.48 18.64 9.25
N GLY A 262 17.49 18.37 10.56
CA GLY A 262 16.70 17.29 11.15
C GLY A 262 15.17 17.48 10.99
N LEU A 263 14.68 18.72 10.93
CA LEU A 263 13.29 19.02 10.56
C LEU A 263 13.04 18.73 9.06
N VAL A 264 13.93 19.19 8.18
CA VAL A 264 13.84 18.95 6.73
C VAL A 264 13.81 17.46 6.42
N GLU A 265 14.67 16.66 7.06
CA GLU A 265 14.68 15.21 6.92
C GLU A 265 13.33 14.58 7.33
N ASP A 266 12.81 14.93 8.50
CA ASP A 266 11.52 14.38 8.97
C ASP A 266 10.36 14.76 8.04
N VAL A 267 10.36 16.01 7.54
CA VAL A 267 9.36 16.48 6.58
C VAL A 267 9.48 15.69 5.28
N THR A 268 10.67 15.65 4.68
CA THR A 268 10.91 14.94 3.41
C THR A 268 10.58 13.45 3.50
N ASP A 269 10.96 12.78 4.59
CA ASP A 269 10.64 11.37 4.82
C ASP A 269 9.12 11.15 5.01
N THR A 270 8.42 12.10 5.63
CA THR A 270 6.95 12.06 5.71
C THR A 270 6.29 12.25 4.33
N LEU A 271 6.85 13.10 3.46
CA LEU A 271 6.37 13.27 2.08
C LEU A 271 6.57 12.00 1.24
N ARG A 272 7.68 11.28 1.43
CA ARG A 272 7.89 9.95 0.83
C ARG A 272 6.82 8.97 1.32
N ALA A 273 6.55 8.96 2.62
CA ALA A 273 5.52 8.10 3.20
C ALA A 273 4.13 8.43 2.64
N LEU A 274 3.79 9.71 2.44
CA LEU A 274 2.54 10.12 1.80
C LEU A 274 2.43 9.59 0.37
N ARG A 275 3.47 9.77 -0.46
CA ARG A 275 3.48 9.24 -1.84
C ARG A 275 3.31 7.73 -1.87
N CYS A 276 3.98 7.01 -0.97
CA CYS A 276 3.81 5.57 -0.83
C CYS A 276 2.39 5.21 -0.40
N ALA A 277 1.84 5.88 0.62
CA ALA A 277 0.51 5.62 1.14
C ALA A 277 -0.59 5.84 0.09
N ASP A 278 -0.48 6.92 -0.69
CA ASP A 278 -1.38 7.15 -1.82
C ASP A 278 -1.24 6.02 -2.87
N ALA A 279 -0.03 5.63 -3.25
CA ALA A 279 0.17 4.54 -4.21
C ALA A 279 -0.36 3.18 -3.72
N LEU A 280 -0.25 2.91 -2.42
CA LEU A 280 -0.67 1.67 -1.75
C LEU A 280 -2.15 1.62 -1.37
N ARG A 281 -2.90 2.71 -1.61
CA ARG A 281 -4.34 2.77 -1.39
C ARG A 281 -5.06 1.54 -1.95
N GLN A 282 -6.19 1.21 -1.36
CA GLN A 282 -7.07 0.17 -1.88
C GLN A 282 -7.46 0.49 -3.33
N ARG A 283 -7.57 -0.54 -4.17
CA ARG A 283 -7.93 -0.42 -5.59
C ARG A 283 -8.92 -1.52 -5.96
N GLY A 284 -9.61 -1.33 -7.09
CA GLY A 284 -10.43 -2.39 -7.68
C GLY A 284 -11.59 -2.86 -6.83
N THR A 285 -11.74 -4.18 -6.66
CA THR A 285 -12.94 -4.79 -6.06
C THR A 285 -13.11 -4.50 -4.57
N ALA A 286 -12.03 -4.14 -3.87
CA ALA A 286 -12.09 -3.72 -2.47
C ALA A 286 -12.53 -2.25 -2.30
N LEU A 287 -12.28 -1.38 -3.30
CA LEU A 287 -12.54 0.06 -3.19
C LEU A 287 -13.49 0.55 -4.29
N LYS A 288 -14.52 1.27 -3.89
CA LYS A 288 -15.46 1.89 -4.82
C LYS A 288 -14.87 3.17 -5.43
N THR A 289 -15.37 3.57 -6.60
CA THR A 289 -15.05 4.89 -7.19
C THR A 289 -15.45 6.03 -6.23
N SER A 290 -15.04 7.26 -6.55
CA SER A 290 -15.56 8.45 -5.85
C SER A 290 -17.11 8.52 -5.89
N GLY A 291 -17.75 7.96 -6.92
CA GLY A 291 -19.21 7.82 -7.04
C GLY A 291 -19.80 6.61 -6.29
N SER A 292 -18.99 5.88 -5.52
CA SER A 292 -19.37 4.63 -4.85
C SER A 292 -19.74 3.47 -5.80
N TYR A 293 -19.17 3.43 -7.01
CA TYR A 293 -19.34 2.30 -7.95
C TYR A 293 -18.32 1.20 -7.69
N GLU A 294 -18.76 -0.04 -7.79
CA GLU A 294 -17.88 -1.21 -7.69
C GLU A 294 -17.09 -1.37 -8.98
N ILE A 295 -15.80 -1.70 -8.86
CA ILE A 295 -14.92 -2.02 -10.00
C ILE A 295 -14.44 -3.45 -9.85
N PHE A 296 -14.60 -4.28 -10.86
CA PHE A 296 -14.13 -5.67 -10.83
C PHE A 296 -13.65 -6.11 -12.21
N THR A 297 -12.79 -7.13 -12.23
CA THR A 297 -12.27 -7.68 -13.48
C THR A 297 -13.27 -8.68 -14.08
N ASP A 298 -13.52 -8.57 -15.39
CA ASP A 298 -14.33 -9.54 -16.12
C ASP A 298 -13.50 -10.78 -16.50
N GLN A 299 -14.05 -11.96 -16.23
CA GLN A 299 -13.37 -13.22 -16.47
C GLN A 299 -13.25 -13.54 -17.96
N THR A 300 -14.13 -12.99 -18.80
CA THR A 300 -14.19 -13.30 -20.23
C THR A 300 -13.32 -12.41 -21.10
N SER A 301 -13.00 -11.20 -20.63
CA SER A 301 -12.21 -10.21 -21.37
C SER A 301 -10.95 -9.74 -20.66
N ALA A 302 -10.82 -9.98 -19.34
CA ALA A 302 -9.84 -9.39 -18.42
C ALA A 302 -9.97 -7.85 -18.25
N TYR A 303 -10.97 -7.22 -18.86
CA TYR A 303 -11.22 -5.78 -18.73
C TYR A 303 -11.73 -5.44 -17.32
N ALA A 304 -11.57 -4.17 -16.94
CA ALA A 304 -12.29 -3.65 -15.79
C ALA A 304 -13.75 -3.44 -16.17
N VAL A 305 -14.64 -3.69 -15.21
CA VAL A 305 -16.07 -3.38 -15.31
C VAL A 305 -16.44 -2.48 -14.15
N VAL A 306 -17.03 -1.33 -14.46
CA VAL A 306 -17.58 -0.40 -13.48
C VAL A 306 -19.09 -0.60 -13.41
N ALA A 307 -19.59 -0.96 -12.23
CA ALA A 307 -21.01 -1.11 -11.94
C ALA A 307 -21.64 0.24 -11.58
N LEU A 308 -22.04 0.99 -12.61
CA LEU A 308 -22.67 2.29 -12.47
C LEU A 308 -24.12 2.13 -11.99
N ARG A 309 -24.45 2.78 -10.89
CA ARG A 309 -25.82 2.80 -10.34
C ARG A 309 -26.44 4.18 -10.52
N ARG A 310 -27.70 4.21 -10.92
CA ARG A 310 -28.54 5.42 -10.93
C ARG A 310 -29.76 5.13 -10.09
N GLY A 311 -29.94 5.90 -9.02
CA GLY A 311 -30.90 5.56 -7.97
C GLY A 311 -30.70 4.14 -7.42
N ASP A 312 -31.77 3.55 -6.89
CA ASP A 312 -31.76 2.23 -6.27
C ASP A 312 -32.13 1.09 -7.24
N ASP A 313 -32.64 1.40 -8.43
CA ASP A 313 -33.29 0.45 -9.34
C ASP A 313 -32.58 0.24 -10.69
N GLN A 314 -31.57 1.06 -11.03
CA GLN A 314 -30.85 0.94 -12.31
C GLN A 314 -29.37 0.58 -12.11
N LEU A 315 -28.92 -0.43 -12.85
CA LEU A 315 -27.54 -0.88 -12.91
C LEU A 315 -27.06 -0.93 -14.36
N PHE A 316 -25.95 -0.26 -14.64
CA PHE A 316 -25.25 -0.30 -15.93
C PHE A 316 -23.84 -0.85 -15.72
N LEU A 317 -23.39 -1.71 -16.63
CA LEU A 317 -22.04 -2.28 -16.59
C LEU A 317 -21.22 -1.64 -17.71
N LEU A 318 -20.28 -0.78 -17.33
CA LEU A 318 -19.37 -0.13 -18.27
C LEU A 318 -18.04 -0.90 -18.30
N SER A 319 -17.66 -1.42 -19.47
CA SER A 319 -16.38 -2.09 -19.65
C SER A 319 -15.29 -1.09 -20.03
N ASP A 320 -14.14 -1.19 -19.38
CA ASP A 320 -12.94 -0.39 -19.64
C ASP A 320 -11.77 -1.31 -20.04
N PRO A 321 -11.30 -1.23 -21.30
CA PRO A 321 -10.20 -2.04 -21.80
C PRO A 321 -8.80 -1.53 -21.41
N ALA A 322 -8.70 -0.40 -20.69
CA ALA A 322 -7.41 0.19 -20.33
C ALA A 322 -6.59 -0.75 -19.41
N PRO A 323 -5.30 -0.98 -19.70
CA PRO A 323 -4.47 -1.87 -18.90
C PRO A 323 -4.37 -1.48 -17.42
N HIS A 324 -4.27 -0.18 -17.12
CA HIS A 324 -4.26 0.31 -15.74
C HIS A 324 -5.54 -0.07 -15.02
N SER A 325 -6.70 0.21 -15.59
CA SER A 325 -7.99 -0.10 -14.97
C SER A 325 -8.18 -1.61 -14.76
N GLY A 326 -7.89 -2.42 -15.78
CA GLY A 326 -7.99 -3.88 -15.68
C GLY A 326 -7.05 -4.48 -14.62
N GLY A 327 -5.83 -3.97 -14.51
CA GLY A 327 -4.86 -4.40 -13.51
C GLY A 327 -5.28 -3.99 -12.09
N GLN A 328 -5.78 -2.75 -11.93
CA GLN A 328 -6.27 -2.25 -10.65
C GLN A 328 -7.50 -3.02 -10.19
N ALA A 329 -8.40 -3.36 -11.11
CA ALA A 329 -9.59 -4.16 -10.84
C ALA A 329 -9.28 -5.59 -10.36
N ASN A 330 -8.10 -6.12 -10.68
CA ASN A 330 -7.65 -7.43 -10.22
C ASN A 330 -6.69 -7.38 -9.01
N LEU A 331 -6.29 -6.19 -8.57
CA LEU A 331 -5.44 -6.02 -7.39
C LEU A 331 -6.25 -6.29 -6.12
N ALA A 332 -5.76 -7.19 -5.27
CA ALA A 332 -6.39 -7.49 -3.98
C ALA A 332 -5.74 -6.71 -2.84
N SER A 333 -4.42 -6.56 -2.87
CA SER A 333 -3.68 -5.74 -1.91
C SER A 333 -2.33 -5.30 -2.48
N SER A 334 -1.84 -4.19 -1.94
CA SER A 334 -0.45 -3.75 -2.07
C SER A 334 -0.03 -3.20 -0.72
N GLU A 335 1.11 -3.63 -0.20
CA GLU A 335 1.61 -3.18 1.10
C GLU A 335 3.13 -3.09 1.11
N LEU A 336 3.65 -2.29 2.03
CA LEU A 336 5.07 -2.26 2.35
C LEU A 336 5.30 -3.07 3.63
N GLY A 337 6.05 -4.16 3.52
CA GLY A 337 6.39 -5.01 4.66
C GLY A 337 7.33 -4.32 5.66
N LEU A 338 7.41 -4.85 6.88
CA LEU A 338 8.33 -4.37 7.92
C LEU A 338 9.82 -4.57 7.56
N ASP A 339 10.11 -5.40 6.56
CA ASP A 339 11.43 -5.58 5.96
C ASP A 339 11.70 -4.60 4.80
N GLY A 340 10.78 -3.66 4.57
CA GLY A 340 10.86 -2.65 3.53
C GLY A 340 10.66 -3.19 2.12
N ASN A 341 10.09 -4.39 1.93
CA ASN A 341 9.75 -4.94 0.62
C ASN A 341 8.32 -4.58 0.20
N LEU A 342 8.10 -4.36 -1.10
CA LEU A 342 6.77 -4.13 -1.67
C LEU A 342 6.11 -5.48 -1.95
N ARG A 343 4.98 -5.76 -1.31
CA ARG A 343 4.23 -7.00 -1.47
C ARG A 343 2.88 -6.73 -2.13
N ILE A 344 2.56 -7.48 -3.18
CA ILE A 344 1.35 -7.27 -4.00
C ILE A 344 0.62 -8.60 -4.19
N SER A 345 -0.71 -8.59 -4.04
CA SER A 345 -1.57 -9.75 -4.25
C SER A 345 -2.73 -9.45 -5.22
N PHE A 346 -3.29 -10.49 -5.83
CA PHE A 346 -4.30 -10.39 -6.88
C PHE A 346 -5.54 -11.24 -6.56
N HIS A 347 -6.72 -10.77 -6.95
CA HIS A 347 -7.98 -11.48 -6.66
C HIS A 347 -8.09 -12.81 -7.41
N ARG A 348 -7.59 -12.86 -8.65
CA ARG A 348 -7.70 -14.05 -9.50
C ARG A 348 -6.64 -14.11 -10.60
N GLY A 349 -6.33 -15.33 -11.02
CA GLY A 349 -5.42 -15.63 -12.12
C GLY A 349 -6.01 -16.56 -13.18
N SER A 350 -7.13 -17.24 -12.90
CA SER A 350 -7.86 -18.04 -13.90
C SER A 350 -8.79 -17.15 -14.73
N PHE A 351 -8.71 -17.21 -16.06
CA PHE A 351 -9.62 -16.49 -16.96
C PHE A 351 -10.17 -17.45 -18.01
N ALA A 352 -11.16 -17.01 -18.78
CA ALA A 352 -11.93 -17.88 -19.69
C ALA A 352 -11.05 -18.71 -20.66
N ASN A 353 -9.88 -18.20 -21.04
CA ASN A 353 -8.91 -18.90 -21.87
C ASN A 353 -7.49 -18.31 -21.68
N ALA A 354 -6.49 -18.94 -22.28
CA ALA A 354 -5.07 -18.55 -22.17
C ALA A 354 -4.80 -17.11 -22.65
N GLU A 355 -5.47 -16.64 -23.71
CA GLU A 355 -5.32 -15.27 -24.20
C GLU A 355 -5.76 -14.25 -23.14
N MET A 356 -6.87 -14.52 -22.45
CA MET A 356 -7.35 -13.65 -21.37
C MET A 356 -6.44 -13.71 -20.14
N VAL A 357 -5.84 -14.86 -19.83
CA VAL A 357 -4.83 -15.00 -18.77
C VAL A 357 -3.60 -14.14 -19.10
N GLU A 358 -3.09 -14.21 -20.33
CA GLU A 358 -1.94 -13.39 -20.76
C GLU A 358 -2.26 -11.89 -20.70
N ARG A 359 -3.46 -11.49 -21.14
CA ARG A 359 -3.92 -10.09 -21.06
C ARG A 359 -4.02 -9.61 -19.61
N ALA A 360 -4.64 -10.40 -18.74
CA ALA A 360 -4.75 -10.07 -17.32
C ALA A 360 -3.37 -9.96 -16.65
N ALA A 361 -2.42 -10.84 -17.01
CA ALA A 361 -1.05 -10.78 -16.51
C ALA A 361 -0.33 -9.50 -16.98
N TYR A 362 -0.52 -9.10 -18.24
CA TYR A 362 -0.01 -7.84 -18.76
C TYR A 362 -0.60 -6.63 -18.02
N PHE A 363 -1.91 -6.61 -17.79
CA PHE A 363 -2.58 -5.53 -17.05
C PHE A 363 -2.09 -5.42 -15.60
N ALA A 364 -1.96 -6.55 -14.91
CA ALA A 364 -1.38 -6.60 -13.57
C ALA A 364 0.07 -6.08 -13.57
N ALA A 365 0.88 -6.45 -14.56
CA ALA A 365 2.26 -5.95 -14.68
C ALA A 365 2.34 -4.43 -14.86
N VAL A 366 1.45 -3.82 -15.64
CA VAL A 366 1.36 -2.36 -15.79
C VAL A 366 1.12 -1.66 -14.46
N VAL A 367 0.22 -2.21 -13.64
CA VAL A 367 -0.11 -1.62 -12.33
C VAL A 367 1.00 -1.87 -11.30
N VAL A 368 1.65 -3.03 -11.33
CA VAL A 368 2.83 -3.29 -10.49
C VAL A 368 3.95 -2.29 -10.80
N ASP A 369 4.21 -2.00 -12.08
CA ASP A 369 5.23 -1.03 -12.49
C ASP A 369 4.88 0.41 -12.03
N ASP A 370 3.61 0.78 -12.09
CA ASP A 370 3.14 2.09 -11.60
C ASP A 370 3.31 2.23 -10.09
N ILE A 371 2.84 1.24 -9.32
CA ILE A 371 2.92 1.23 -7.84
C ILE A 371 4.38 1.24 -7.38
N GLN A 372 5.24 0.39 -7.96
CA GLN A 372 6.65 0.35 -7.55
C GLN A 372 7.37 1.67 -7.84
N SER A 373 7.01 2.36 -8.93
CA SER A 373 7.59 3.65 -9.29
C SER A 373 7.30 4.72 -8.23
N ASP A 374 6.12 4.70 -7.61
CA ASP A 374 5.82 5.59 -6.48
C ASP A 374 6.45 5.11 -5.17
N VAL A 375 6.34 3.82 -4.85
CA VAL A 375 6.78 3.29 -3.55
C VAL A 375 8.30 3.19 -3.48
N ILE A 376 8.91 2.40 -4.36
CA ILE A 376 10.37 2.20 -4.40
C ILE A 376 11.05 3.46 -4.92
N GLY A 377 10.48 4.09 -5.96
CA GLY A 377 11.01 5.32 -6.51
C GLY A 377 11.11 6.44 -5.48
N SER A 378 10.20 6.51 -4.51
CA SER A 378 10.27 7.49 -3.41
C SER A 378 11.54 7.38 -2.57
N PHE A 379 12.23 6.23 -2.54
CA PHE A 379 13.45 6.05 -1.75
C PHE A 379 14.73 6.10 -2.58
N GLN A 380 14.64 6.34 -3.89
CA GLN A 380 15.82 6.50 -4.75
C GLN A 380 16.60 7.78 -4.38
N ARG A 381 17.62 7.66 -3.53
CA ARG A 381 18.46 8.78 -3.09
C ARG A 381 19.91 8.34 -2.85
N ALA A 382 20.81 9.32 -2.80
CA ALA A 382 22.17 9.10 -2.30
C ALA A 382 22.12 8.92 -0.78
N PHE A 383 22.89 7.96 -0.27
CA PHE A 383 23.03 7.74 1.17
C PHE A 383 24.16 8.56 1.75
N SER A 384 23.97 9.03 2.98
CA SER A 384 25.09 9.56 3.77
C SER A 384 26.03 8.43 4.21
N VAL A 385 27.25 8.79 4.64
CA VAL A 385 28.20 7.84 5.22
C VAL A 385 27.61 7.16 6.47
N GLU A 386 26.84 7.91 7.26
CA GLU A 386 26.17 7.43 8.48
C GLU A 386 25.06 6.44 8.12
N GLU A 387 24.24 6.75 7.12
CA GLU A 387 23.17 5.87 6.66
C GLU A 387 23.71 4.54 6.13
N THR A 388 24.82 4.60 5.39
CA THR A 388 25.54 3.41 4.92
C THR A 388 26.06 2.57 6.08
N ALA A 389 26.58 3.21 7.14
CA ALA A 389 27.07 2.53 8.33
C ALA A 389 25.95 1.92 9.20
N THR A 390 24.75 2.51 9.17
CA THR A 390 23.58 2.01 9.92
C THR A 390 22.86 0.83 9.27
N GLY A 391 23.24 0.46 8.04
CA GLY A 391 22.62 -0.66 7.33
C GLY A 391 21.20 -0.37 6.81
N ILE A 392 20.89 0.91 6.52
CA ILE A 392 19.64 1.27 5.84
C ILE A 392 19.64 0.59 4.47
N LYS A 393 18.50 -0.03 4.15
CA LYS A 393 18.31 -0.78 2.92
C LYS A 393 18.35 0.14 1.71
N ALA A 394 19.22 -0.18 0.77
CA ALA A 394 19.35 0.56 -0.46
C ALA A 394 18.16 0.31 -1.40
N PRO A 395 17.79 1.27 -2.26
CA PRO A 395 16.64 1.14 -3.15
C PRO A 395 16.71 -0.07 -4.06
N HIS A 396 17.91 -0.50 -4.48
CA HIS A 396 18.12 -1.67 -5.32
C HIS A 396 17.94 -3.01 -4.57
N GLU A 397 17.94 -2.99 -3.24
CA GLU A 397 17.71 -4.15 -2.38
C GLU A 397 16.22 -4.33 -2.05
N ILE A 398 15.38 -3.32 -2.33
CA ILE A 398 13.92 -3.42 -2.13
C ILE A 398 13.36 -4.40 -3.15
N MET A 399 12.76 -5.50 -2.68
CA MET A 399 12.15 -6.52 -3.50
C MET A 399 10.69 -6.20 -3.78
N ILE A 400 10.23 -6.59 -4.96
CA ILE A 400 8.82 -6.67 -5.35
C ILE A 400 8.39 -8.13 -5.21
N LEU A 401 7.53 -8.40 -4.24
CA LEU A 401 7.06 -9.73 -3.88
C LEU A 401 5.63 -9.89 -4.41
N LEU A 402 5.47 -10.69 -5.46
CA LEU A 402 4.15 -10.98 -6.04
C LEU A 402 3.59 -12.25 -5.41
N GLU A 403 2.47 -12.14 -4.71
CA GLU A 403 1.78 -13.32 -4.19
C GLU A 403 1.28 -14.22 -5.34
N GLY A 404 1.42 -15.53 -5.17
CA GLY A 404 0.72 -16.50 -6.01
C GLY A 404 -0.80 -16.34 -5.92
N VAL A 405 -1.51 -16.96 -6.87
CA VAL A 405 -2.97 -16.87 -6.94
C VAL A 405 -3.57 -18.27 -6.91
N ASN A 406 -4.48 -18.48 -5.95
CA ASN A 406 -5.01 -19.79 -5.61
C ASN A 406 -5.71 -20.53 -6.76
N ASP A 407 -6.32 -19.80 -7.70
CA ASP A 407 -7.06 -20.37 -8.83
C ASP A 407 -6.20 -20.59 -10.08
N ASN A 408 -4.97 -20.07 -10.12
CA ASN A 408 -3.99 -20.28 -11.18
C ASN A 408 -2.57 -20.02 -10.66
N LEU A 409 -1.86 -21.09 -10.32
CA LEU A 409 -0.52 -21.01 -9.73
C LEU A 409 0.53 -20.41 -10.69
N ASP A 410 0.27 -20.38 -12.00
CA ASP A 410 1.22 -19.87 -13.00
C ASP A 410 1.00 -18.39 -13.33
N PHE A 411 -0.04 -17.78 -12.76
CA PHE A 411 -0.38 -16.39 -13.03
C PHE A 411 0.70 -15.40 -12.54
N ALA A 412 1.15 -15.51 -11.29
CA ALA A 412 2.20 -14.61 -10.76
C ALA A 412 3.53 -14.72 -11.55
N PRO A 413 4.04 -15.92 -11.90
CA PRO A 413 5.14 -16.05 -12.85
C PRO A 413 4.93 -15.33 -14.19
N LEU A 414 3.73 -15.42 -14.77
CA LEU A 414 3.40 -14.70 -16.01
C LEU A 414 3.41 -13.18 -15.82
N ILE A 415 2.94 -12.66 -14.68
CA ILE A 415 3.05 -11.22 -14.35
C ILE A 415 4.52 -10.79 -14.34
N ILE A 416 5.41 -11.56 -13.70
CA ILE A 416 6.84 -11.25 -13.69
C ILE A 416 7.39 -11.20 -15.12
N GLN A 417 7.02 -12.18 -15.96
CA GLN A 417 7.45 -12.17 -17.36
C GLN A 417 7.01 -10.91 -18.11
N GLN A 418 5.76 -10.47 -17.93
CA GLN A 418 5.26 -9.25 -18.57
C GLN A 418 5.89 -7.99 -17.97
N LEU A 419 6.08 -7.94 -16.65
CA LEU A 419 6.72 -6.84 -15.95
C LEU A 419 8.16 -6.64 -16.40
N LEU A 420 8.93 -7.72 -16.56
CA LEU A 420 10.31 -7.63 -17.05
C LEU A 420 10.42 -7.24 -18.52
N LYS A 421 9.37 -7.46 -19.33
CA LYS A 421 9.29 -6.88 -20.69
C LYS A 421 9.03 -5.38 -20.65
N LEU A 422 8.16 -4.92 -19.75
CA LEU A 422 7.85 -3.50 -19.55
C LEU A 422 9.04 -2.73 -18.97
N ASN A 423 9.67 -3.31 -17.95
CA ASN A 423 10.75 -2.69 -17.20
C ASN A 423 11.86 -3.71 -16.88
N PRO A 424 12.82 -3.92 -17.81
CA PRO A 424 13.92 -4.86 -17.61
C PRO A 424 14.83 -4.53 -16.43
N SER A 425 14.83 -3.28 -15.94
CA SER A 425 15.67 -2.86 -14.81
C SER A 425 15.27 -3.50 -13.48
N LEU A 426 14.08 -4.08 -13.40
CA LEU A 426 13.57 -4.79 -12.23
C LEU A 426 14.07 -6.25 -12.14
N ALA A 427 14.86 -6.72 -13.12
CA ALA A 427 15.41 -8.07 -13.10
C ALA A 427 16.20 -8.33 -11.80
N GLY A 428 15.97 -9.49 -11.19
CA GLY A 428 16.58 -9.86 -9.90
C GLY A 428 15.93 -9.21 -8.67
N ARG A 429 14.96 -8.30 -8.85
CA ARG A 429 14.24 -7.64 -7.76
C ARG A 429 12.78 -8.04 -7.63
N VAL A 430 12.29 -8.89 -8.54
CA VAL A 430 10.91 -9.38 -8.52
C VAL A 430 10.93 -10.89 -8.30
N ARG A 431 10.13 -11.40 -7.38
CA ARG A 431 9.93 -12.84 -7.21
C ARG A 431 8.51 -13.18 -6.79
N VAL A 432 8.11 -14.41 -7.06
CA VAL A 432 6.85 -14.97 -6.54
C VAL A 432 7.05 -15.33 -5.07
N VAL A 433 6.04 -15.05 -4.26
CA VAL A 433 5.94 -15.46 -2.86
C VAL A 433 4.59 -16.14 -2.63
N PRO A 434 4.42 -16.89 -1.53
CA PRO A 434 3.17 -17.61 -1.31
C PRO A 434 1.98 -16.67 -1.12
N CYS A 435 0.82 -17.07 -1.62
CA CYS A 435 -0.46 -16.41 -1.35
C CYS A 435 -0.83 -16.45 0.14
N LEU A 436 -1.19 -15.31 0.70
CA LEU A 436 -1.61 -15.17 2.10
C LEU A 436 -3.06 -14.68 2.25
N GLN A 437 -3.81 -14.52 1.16
CA GLN A 437 -5.16 -13.94 1.19
C GLN A 437 -6.15 -14.72 2.05
N ALA A 438 -6.05 -16.05 2.03
CA ALA A 438 -6.92 -16.94 2.79
C ALA A 438 -6.44 -17.15 4.24
N ALA A 439 -5.25 -16.63 4.60
CA ALA A 439 -4.69 -16.81 5.92
C ALA A 439 -5.46 -15.99 6.95
N THR A 440 -5.67 -16.54 8.14
CA THR A 440 -6.18 -15.76 9.26
C THR A 440 -5.19 -14.64 9.62
N ALA A 441 -5.67 -13.59 10.31
CA ALA A 441 -4.79 -12.51 10.78
C ALA A 441 -3.62 -13.05 11.63
N PHE A 442 -3.90 -14.02 12.50
CA PHE A 442 -2.90 -14.72 13.31
C PHE A 442 -1.89 -15.50 12.44
N GLU A 443 -2.37 -16.32 11.49
CA GLU A 443 -1.48 -17.07 10.59
C GLU A 443 -0.60 -16.14 9.75
N ARG A 444 -1.15 -15.04 9.26
CA ARG A 444 -0.42 -14.03 8.47
C ARG A 444 0.66 -13.35 9.32
N GLU A 445 0.30 -12.87 10.50
CA GLU A 445 1.23 -12.19 11.40
C GLU A 445 2.38 -13.11 11.82
N ILE A 446 2.08 -14.32 12.29
CA ILE A 446 3.12 -15.25 12.73
C ILE A 446 4.01 -15.69 11.56
N TYR A 447 3.46 -15.87 10.35
CA TYR A 447 4.24 -16.23 9.16
C TYR A 447 5.22 -15.12 8.75
N LEU A 448 4.76 -13.87 8.70
CA LEU A 448 5.57 -12.73 8.26
C LEU A 448 6.62 -12.30 9.29
N THR A 449 6.36 -12.51 10.58
CA THR A 449 7.30 -12.14 11.67
C THR A 449 8.26 -13.26 12.06
N SER A 450 8.00 -14.49 11.62
CA SER A 450 8.85 -15.65 11.93
C SER A 450 10.04 -15.78 10.99
N ALA A 451 11.11 -16.38 11.51
CA ALA A 451 12.30 -16.64 10.72
C ALA A 451 12.06 -17.71 9.64
N ALA A 452 12.69 -17.51 8.48
CA ALA A 452 12.86 -18.54 7.48
C ALA A 452 13.65 -19.74 8.06
N VAL A 453 13.43 -20.92 7.49
CA VAL A 453 14.18 -22.11 7.86
C VAL A 453 15.61 -22.00 7.29
N ALA A 454 16.55 -21.57 8.12
CA ALA A 454 17.97 -21.44 7.78
C ALA A 454 18.77 -22.75 7.96
N TRP A 455 18.11 -23.89 7.78
CA TRP A 455 18.71 -25.21 7.97
C TRP A 455 19.66 -25.58 6.84
N ASP A 456 20.75 -26.26 7.19
CA ASP A 456 21.63 -26.87 6.22
C ASP A 456 20.96 -28.10 5.55
N GLU A 457 21.60 -28.65 4.52
CA GLU A 457 21.07 -29.81 3.80
C GLU A 457 20.87 -31.02 4.71
N ARG A 458 21.76 -31.22 5.68
CA ARG A 458 21.71 -32.35 6.61
C ARG A 458 20.51 -32.23 7.55
N GLU A 459 20.29 -31.06 8.15
CA GLU A 459 19.14 -30.78 9.00
C GLU A 459 17.81 -30.97 8.24
N LYS A 460 17.75 -30.55 6.96
CA LYS A 460 16.57 -30.78 6.11
C LYS A 460 16.34 -32.27 5.86
N LEU A 461 17.38 -33.04 5.55
CA LEU A 461 17.28 -34.48 5.34
C LEU A 461 16.92 -35.24 6.63
N GLU A 462 17.46 -34.84 7.78
CA GLU A 462 17.09 -35.39 9.09
C GLU A 462 15.60 -35.16 9.39
N LEU A 463 15.07 -33.96 9.12
CA LEU A 463 13.62 -33.69 9.21
C LEU A 463 12.83 -34.62 8.28
N LEU A 464 13.19 -34.69 7.00
CA LEU A 464 12.46 -35.52 6.03
C LEU A 464 12.49 -37.00 6.42
N ALA A 465 13.57 -37.49 7.01
CA ALA A 465 13.64 -38.85 7.54
C ALA A 465 12.62 -39.09 8.68
N HIS A 466 12.46 -38.14 9.60
CA HIS A 466 11.43 -38.22 10.65
C HIS A 466 10.01 -38.22 10.08
N ILE A 467 9.74 -37.37 9.09
CA ILE A 467 8.46 -37.30 8.39
C ILE A 467 8.20 -38.59 7.59
N GLU A 468 9.24 -39.16 6.99
CA GLU A 468 9.15 -40.43 6.27
C GLU A 468 8.78 -41.56 7.20
N GLN A 469 9.41 -41.64 8.37
CA GLN A 469 9.09 -42.63 9.41
C GLN A 469 7.63 -42.54 9.88
N SER A 470 7.03 -41.35 9.85
CA SER A 470 5.61 -41.18 10.21
C SER A 470 4.62 -41.56 9.10
N GLY A 471 5.08 -42.14 7.99
CA GLY A 471 4.22 -42.63 6.91
C GLY A 471 4.09 -41.70 5.71
N HIS A 472 4.66 -40.49 5.75
CA HIS A 472 4.54 -39.54 4.64
C HIS A 472 5.62 -39.80 3.59
N LYS A 473 5.30 -39.66 2.31
CA LYS A 473 6.29 -39.84 1.24
C LYS A 473 7.10 -38.56 1.09
N VAL A 474 8.41 -38.66 1.23
CA VAL A 474 9.33 -37.50 1.09
C VAL A 474 10.22 -37.59 -0.14
N ALA A 475 10.28 -38.75 -0.79
CA ALA A 475 11.03 -38.94 -2.01
C ALA A 475 10.52 -38.01 -3.12
N GLY A 476 11.39 -37.13 -3.61
CA GLY A 476 11.09 -36.15 -4.66
C GLY A 476 10.86 -34.73 -4.16
N ILE A 477 10.94 -34.47 -2.85
CA ILE A 477 10.91 -33.11 -2.31
C ILE A 477 12.20 -32.37 -2.68
N ASP A 478 12.07 -31.23 -3.34
CA ASP A 478 13.18 -30.31 -3.63
C ASP A 478 13.61 -29.59 -2.35
N LEU A 479 14.84 -29.81 -1.89
CA LEU A 479 15.35 -29.24 -0.63
C LEU A 479 15.56 -27.72 -0.67
N GLN A 480 15.71 -27.14 -1.87
CA GLN A 480 15.84 -25.70 -2.04
C GLN A 480 14.45 -25.07 -2.16
N ALA A 481 13.71 -25.42 -3.21
CA ALA A 481 12.41 -24.81 -3.50
C ALA A 481 11.34 -25.17 -2.45
N GLY A 482 11.40 -26.39 -1.91
CA GLY A 482 10.46 -26.84 -0.88
C GLY A 482 10.65 -26.13 0.46
N PHE A 483 11.83 -25.58 0.76
CA PHE A 483 12.10 -24.94 2.05
C PHE A 483 12.22 -23.41 1.99
N GLU A 484 12.32 -22.81 0.80
CA GLU A 484 12.55 -21.37 0.61
C GLU A 484 11.57 -20.48 1.40
N ASP A 485 10.27 -20.77 1.29
CA ASP A 485 9.22 -20.00 1.96
C ASP A 485 8.66 -20.68 3.21
N VAL A 486 9.31 -21.73 3.72
CA VAL A 486 8.91 -22.37 4.98
C VAL A 486 9.35 -21.50 6.15
N ARG A 487 8.49 -21.39 7.16
CA ARG A 487 8.76 -20.63 8.38
C ARG A 487 8.82 -21.56 9.59
N ARG A 488 9.71 -21.24 10.53
CA ARG A 488 9.74 -21.91 11.83
C ARG A 488 9.00 -21.05 12.85
N ILE A 489 7.88 -21.56 13.33
CA ILE A 489 7.02 -20.85 14.30
C ILE A 489 7.08 -21.52 15.66
N THR A 490 6.72 -20.77 16.70
CA THR A 490 6.52 -21.28 18.06
C THR A 490 5.15 -20.84 18.53
N LEU A 491 4.35 -21.80 18.99
CA LEU A 491 3.04 -21.53 19.60
C LEU A 491 3.16 -21.62 21.12
N LYS A 492 2.46 -20.74 21.82
CA LYS A 492 2.29 -20.79 23.27
C LYS A 492 1.07 -21.65 23.62
N ALA A 493 1.03 -22.13 24.86
CA ALA A 493 -0.14 -22.81 25.39
C ALA A 493 -1.39 -21.91 25.26
N GLY A 494 -2.46 -22.45 24.67
CA GLY A 494 -3.71 -21.73 24.41
C GLY A 494 -3.82 -21.14 23.00
N ASP A 495 -2.73 -21.05 22.23
CA ASP A 495 -2.78 -20.51 20.87
C ASP A 495 -3.62 -21.42 19.96
N VAL A 496 -4.54 -20.81 19.20
CA VAL A 496 -5.34 -21.51 18.18
C VAL A 496 -4.59 -21.43 16.85
N LEU A 497 -4.02 -22.56 16.42
CA LEU A 497 -3.26 -22.68 15.17
C LEU A 497 -4.17 -22.77 13.94
N ILE A 498 -5.22 -23.60 14.05
CA ILE A 498 -6.21 -23.82 12.99
C ILE A 498 -7.58 -23.62 13.61
N GLU A 499 -8.43 -22.86 12.95
CA GLU A 499 -9.84 -22.72 13.30
C GLU A 499 -10.71 -23.47 12.29
N ALA A 500 -11.64 -24.29 12.79
CA ALA A 500 -12.59 -25.00 11.93
C ALA A 500 -13.46 -24.03 11.13
N GLY A 501 -13.72 -24.33 9.86
CA GLY A 501 -14.51 -23.50 8.96
C GLY A 501 -13.71 -22.42 8.22
N MET A 502 -12.48 -22.12 8.64
CA MET A 502 -11.60 -21.19 7.93
C MET A 502 -10.96 -21.85 6.69
N GLU A 503 -10.58 -21.05 5.70
CA GLU A 503 -9.85 -21.57 4.53
C GLU A 503 -8.45 -22.08 4.90
N ALA A 504 -7.92 -23.01 4.09
CA ALA A 504 -6.64 -23.65 4.36
C ALA A 504 -5.49 -22.97 3.61
N SER A 505 -4.67 -22.19 4.32
CA SER A 505 -3.52 -21.47 3.75
C SER A 505 -2.17 -22.15 3.97
N PHE A 506 -2.09 -23.03 4.97
CA PHE A 506 -0.82 -23.65 5.40
C PHE A 506 -0.98 -25.13 5.74
N VAL A 507 0.12 -25.87 5.64
CA VAL A 507 0.34 -27.17 6.27
C VAL A 507 1.35 -27.00 7.39
N TYR A 508 1.14 -27.69 8.50
CA TYR A 508 2.01 -27.57 9.68
C TYR A 508 2.71 -28.88 9.98
N ILE A 509 3.97 -28.83 10.39
CA ILE A 509 4.71 -30.01 10.86
C ILE A 509 5.15 -29.74 12.30
N PRO A 510 4.54 -30.39 13.31
CA PRO A 510 4.97 -30.25 14.70
C PRO A 510 6.33 -30.92 14.90
N LEU A 511 7.28 -30.18 15.49
CA LEU A 511 8.64 -30.65 15.80
C LEU A 511 8.74 -31.31 17.19
N GLY A 512 7.60 -31.48 17.86
CA GLY A 512 7.47 -32.04 19.21
C GLY A 512 6.01 -32.13 19.62
N ASP A 513 5.76 -32.75 20.78
CA ASP A 513 4.41 -32.90 21.32
C ASP A 513 3.84 -31.55 21.77
N GLY A 514 2.52 -31.40 21.65
CA GLY A 514 1.84 -30.24 22.25
C GLY A 514 0.64 -29.72 21.50
N LEU A 515 0.23 -30.33 20.39
CA LEU A 515 -0.99 -29.95 19.68
C LEU A 515 -2.13 -30.89 20.01
N LYS A 516 -3.32 -30.31 20.15
CA LYS A 516 -4.59 -31.02 20.33
C LYS A 516 -5.55 -30.65 19.21
N VAL A 517 -6.13 -31.66 18.56
CA VAL A 517 -7.13 -31.51 17.50
C VAL A 517 -8.52 -31.70 18.10
N MET A 518 -9.41 -30.79 17.77
CA MET A 518 -10.84 -30.80 18.09
C MET A 518 -11.61 -30.89 16.77
N PRO A 519 -11.92 -32.11 16.26
CA PRO A 519 -12.61 -32.26 14.98
C PRO A 519 -14.08 -31.83 15.06
N ILE A 520 -14.62 -31.33 13.95
CA ILE A 520 -16.07 -31.10 13.84
C ILE A 520 -16.82 -32.43 13.59
N GLY A 521 -18.12 -32.47 13.88
CA GLY A 521 -18.97 -33.62 13.54
C GLY A 521 -19.04 -34.72 14.62
N GLY A 522 -18.69 -34.40 15.87
CA GLY A 522 -18.87 -35.30 17.02
C GLY A 522 -17.76 -36.33 17.25
N TYR A 523 -16.66 -36.25 16.50
CA TYR A 523 -15.48 -37.09 16.74
C TYR A 523 -14.75 -36.67 18.02
N GLN A 524 -14.08 -37.63 18.66
CA GLN A 524 -13.32 -37.39 19.88
C GLN A 524 -12.06 -36.55 19.61
N PRO A 525 -11.72 -35.62 20.50
CA PRO A 525 -10.43 -34.92 20.46
C PRO A 525 -9.24 -35.88 20.60
N PHE A 526 -8.12 -35.53 19.99
CA PHE A 526 -6.88 -36.31 20.11
C PHE A 526 -5.63 -35.41 20.04
N PHE A 527 -4.51 -35.93 20.53
CA PHE A 527 -3.21 -35.26 20.44
C PHE A 527 -2.50 -35.61 19.13
N VAL A 528 -1.87 -34.63 18.50
CA VAL A 528 -1.10 -34.83 17.26
C VAL A 528 0.26 -35.41 17.61
N CYS A 529 0.65 -36.48 16.93
CA CYS A 529 2.00 -37.00 17.05
C CYS A 529 2.98 -36.07 16.30
N PRO A 530 4.21 -35.88 16.80
CA PRO A 530 5.24 -35.11 16.11
C PRO A 530 5.49 -35.63 14.69
N TRP A 531 6.00 -34.76 13.81
CA TRP A 531 6.42 -35.05 12.43
C TRP A 531 5.30 -35.36 11.45
N ILE A 532 4.06 -35.58 11.90
CA ILE A 532 2.92 -35.81 11.00
C ILE A 532 2.41 -34.46 10.44
N PRO A 533 2.36 -34.29 9.11
CA PRO A 533 1.79 -33.08 8.51
C PRO A 533 0.31 -32.88 8.89
N LEU A 534 0.01 -31.71 9.44
CA LEU A 534 -1.31 -31.32 9.94
C LEU A 534 -1.94 -30.26 9.03
N GLY A 535 -3.25 -30.38 8.80
CA GLY A 535 -4.01 -29.44 7.97
C GLY A 535 -3.88 -29.68 6.45
N SER A 536 -3.11 -30.68 6.03
CA SER A 536 -2.89 -31.03 4.62
C SER A 536 -4.18 -31.36 3.86
N THR A 537 -5.18 -31.96 4.51
CA THR A 537 -6.46 -32.30 3.86
C THR A 537 -7.20 -31.09 3.30
N GLY A 538 -7.25 -29.98 4.06
CA GLY A 538 -7.90 -28.74 3.59
C GLY A 538 -7.15 -28.13 2.40
N VAL A 539 -5.81 -28.13 2.48
CA VAL A 539 -4.92 -27.64 1.41
C VAL A 539 -5.08 -28.45 0.12
N ILE A 540 -5.00 -29.79 0.20
CA ILE A 540 -5.10 -30.69 -0.96
C ILE A 540 -6.48 -30.63 -1.61
N ARG A 541 -7.54 -30.55 -0.79
CA ARG A 541 -8.92 -30.47 -1.29
C ARG A 541 -9.30 -29.08 -1.82
N GLY A 542 -8.52 -28.04 -1.51
CA GLY A 542 -8.92 -26.66 -1.74
C GLY A 542 -10.19 -26.29 -0.97
N SER A 543 -10.30 -26.68 0.30
CA SER A 543 -11.51 -26.53 1.11
C SER A 543 -11.20 -25.99 2.51
N VAL A 544 -12.26 -25.66 3.25
CA VAL A 544 -12.17 -25.17 4.63
C VAL A 544 -11.65 -26.25 5.58
N ARG A 545 -11.12 -25.81 6.72
CA ARG A 545 -10.61 -26.65 7.80
C ARG A 545 -11.77 -27.39 8.48
N ASN A 546 -11.58 -28.68 8.76
CA ASN A 546 -12.58 -29.54 9.38
C ASN A 546 -12.33 -29.79 10.88
N ALA A 547 -11.38 -29.08 11.49
CA ALA A 547 -11.04 -29.23 12.89
C ALA A 547 -10.40 -27.94 13.41
N THR A 548 -10.57 -27.70 14.71
CA THR A 548 -9.81 -26.67 15.43
C THR A 548 -8.56 -27.33 16.02
N VAL A 549 -7.41 -26.69 15.90
CA VAL A 549 -6.13 -27.16 16.47
C VAL A 549 -5.60 -26.12 17.44
N ILE A 550 -5.34 -26.55 18.66
CA ILE A 550 -4.89 -25.69 19.76
C ILE A 550 -3.57 -26.23 20.31
N ALA A 551 -2.65 -25.34 20.64
CA ALA A 551 -1.46 -25.68 21.40
C ALA A 551 -1.83 -25.91 22.88
N ASP A 552 -1.73 -27.15 23.34
CA ASP A 552 -1.91 -27.54 24.75
C ASP A 552 -0.72 -27.08 25.62
N ARG A 553 0.47 -27.05 25.02
CA ARG A 553 1.73 -26.55 25.60
C ARG A 553 2.53 -25.81 24.54
N GLU A 554 3.62 -25.16 24.95
CA GLU A 554 4.55 -24.57 23.99
C GLU A 554 5.11 -25.61 23.02
N VAL A 555 5.03 -25.34 21.72
CA VAL A 555 5.47 -26.26 20.67
C VAL A 555 6.01 -25.52 19.46
N ARG A 556 7.08 -26.06 18.87
CA ARG A 556 7.68 -25.53 17.63
C ARG A 556 7.14 -26.28 16.43
N LEU A 557 6.90 -25.56 15.34
CA LEU A 557 6.40 -26.14 14.11
C LEU A 557 7.12 -25.56 12.88
N LEU A 558 7.09 -26.33 11.79
CA LEU A 558 7.20 -25.75 10.46
C LEU A 558 5.84 -25.33 9.97
N MET A 559 5.78 -24.16 9.36
CA MET A 559 4.62 -23.59 8.68
C MET A 559 4.93 -23.53 7.20
N ILE A 560 4.29 -24.40 6.43
CA ILE A 560 4.53 -24.60 5.00
C ILE A 560 3.35 -23.98 4.24
N PRO A 561 3.58 -22.95 3.41
CA PRO A 561 2.53 -22.34 2.60
C PRO A 561 1.86 -23.35 1.67
N LYS A 562 0.55 -23.20 1.44
CA LYS A 562 -0.25 -24.07 0.56
C LYS A 562 0.41 -24.29 -0.81
N GLU A 563 0.86 -23.22 -1.46
CA GLU A 563 1.46 -23.31 -2.79
C GLU A 563 2.77 -24.07 -2.79
N THR A 564 3.65 -23.78 -1.81
CA THR A 564 4.90 -24.52 -1.59
C THR A 564 4.62 -26.00 -1.32
N TYR A 565 3.62 -26.30 -0.48
CA TYR A 565 3.24 -27.67 -0.18
C TYR A 565 2.75 -28.41 -1.42
N LEU A 566 1.83 -27.82 -2.18
CA LEU A 566 1.24 -28.45 -3.37
C LEU A 566 2.27 -28.65 -4.49
N ARG A 567 3.22 -27.72 -4.67
CA ARG A 567 4.25 -27.81 -5.72
C ARG A 567 5.39 -28.76 -5.34
N TYR A 568 5.85 -28.74 -4.10
CA TYR A 568 7.14 -29.34 -3.72
C TYR A 568 7.07 -30.41 -2.64
N TRP A 569 5.99 -30.49 -1.85
CA TRP A 569 5.86 -31.46 -0.75
C TRP A 569 4.82 -32.55 -1.02
N HIS A 570 3.78 -32.24 -1.80
CA HIS A 570 2.65 -33.13 -2.00
C HIS A 570 2.98 -34.22 -3.02
N VAL A 571 3.51 -35.34 -2.53
CA VAL A 571 3.81 -36.54 -3.35
C VAL A 571 3.01 -37.73 -2.81
N PRO A 572 1.80 -38.01 -3.31
CA PRO A 572 1.04 -39.18 -2.84
C PRO A 572 1.73 -40.49 -3.26
N TYR A 573 1.49 -41.55 -2.48
CA TYR A 573 1.85 -42.91 -2.90
C TYR A 573 0.95 -43.36 -4.05
N SER A 574 1.54 -44.03 -5.05
CA SER A 574 0.77 -44.95 -5.88
C SER A 574 0.42 -46.19 -5.07
N VAL A 575 -0.57 -46.96 -5.53
CA VAL A 575 -0.95 -48.22 -4.88
C VAL A 575 0.26 -49.14 -4.72
N ASP A 576 1.04 -49.34 -5.78
CA ASP A 576 2.22 -50.21 -5.74
C ASP A 576 3.28 -49.72 -4.76
N ALA A 577 3.57 -48.41 -4.75
CA ALA A 577 4.55 -47.82 -3.85
C ALA A 577 4.12 -47.94 -2.37
N LEU A 578 2.83 -47.76 -2.08
CA LEU A 578 2.29 -47.95 -0.73
C LEU A 578 2.41 -49.42 -0.29
N MET A 579 2.03 -50.36 -1.16
CA MET A 579 2.09 -51.78 -0.83
C MET A 579 3.53 -52.28 -0.65
N GLN A 580 4.49 -51.76 -1.42
CA GLN A 580 5.90 -52.06 -1.22
C GLN A 580 6.39 -51.59 0.15
N ARG A 581 6.06 -50.36 0.53
CA ARG A 581 6.41 -49.80 1.84
C ARG A 581 5.83 -50.64 2.99
N LEU A 582 4.52 -50.93 2.95
CA LEU A 582 3.87 -51.70 4.02
C LEU A 582 4.43 -53.13 4.16
N ARG A 583 4.86 -53.75 3.05
CA ARG A 583 5.54 -55.06 3.09
C ARG A 583 6.94 -54.97 3.69
N ALA A 584 7.69 -53.90 3.40
CA ALA A 584 9.01 -53.67 3.96
C ALA A 584 8.98 -53.40 5.48
N GLU A 585 7.85 -52.93 6.02
CA GLU A 585 7.64 -52.77 7.47
C GLU A 585 7.22 -54.08 8.18
N GLN A 586 6.81 -55.11 7.43
CA GLN A 586 6.38 -56.41 7.95
C GLN A 586 7.47 -57.49 7.96
N GLY A 587 8.56 -57.28 7.22
CA GLY A 587 9.75 -58.15 7.19
C GLY A 587 10.91 -57.51 7.91
#